data_AF-A0A929SH40-F1
#
_entry.id   AF-A0A929SH40-F1
#
_cell.length_a   1.000
_cell.length_b   1.000
_cell.length_c   1.000
_cell.angle_alpha   90.00
_cell.angle_beta   90.00
_cell.angle_gamma   90.00
#
_symmetry.space_group_name_H-M   'P 1'
#
loop_
_entity.id
_entity.type
_entity.pdbx_description
1 polymer ?
#
loop_
_entity_poly.entity_id
_entity_poly.type
_entity_poly.pdbx_seq_one_letter_code
_entity_poly.pdbx_strand_id
1 'polypeptide(L)' 'VMDDTAIALAKDNSLPILVCNMFKDGNLLKIIQGDESAFCSIVRN' A
#
# COMPACT_ATOMS: atom_id res chain seq x y z
N VAL A 1 -5.11 8.80 -5.15
CA VAL A 1 -5.68 7.87 -6.16
C VAL A 1 -4.67 7.70 -7.27
N MET A 2 -4.46 6.48 -7.74
CA MET A 2 -3.56 6.16 -8.87
C MET A 2 -4.42 5.99 -10.12
N ASP A 3 -3.85 6.22 -11.31
CA ASP A 3 -4.55 6.03 -12.58
C ASP A 3 -4.82 4.54 -12.85
N ASP A 4 -5.95 4.21 -13.47
CA ASP A 4 -6.37 2.82 -13.71
C ASP A 4 -5.33 2.02 -14.50
N THR A 5 -4.57 2.69 -15.39
CA THR A 5 -3.48 2.08 -16.16
C THR A 5 -2.35 1.56 -15.27
N ALA A 6 -1.99 2.31 -14.23
CA ALA A 6 -0.95 1.92 -13.28
C ALA A 6 -1.41 0.78 -12.37
N ILE A 7 -2.70 0.77 -11.97
CA ILE A 7 -3.28 -0.33 -11.20
C ILE A 7 -3.33 -1.60 -12.05
N ALA A 8 -3.73 -1.51 -13.32
CA ALA A 8 -3.75 -2.64 -14.24
C ALA A 8 -2.34 -3.21 -14.44
N LEU A 9 -1.33 -2.37 -14.70
CA LEU A 9 0.05 -2.80 -14.89
C LEU A 9 0.63 -3.45 -13.62
N ALA A 10 0.31 -2.93 -12.43
CA ALA A 10 0.72 -3.53 -11.18
C ALA A 10 0.06 -4.90 -10.95
N LYS A 11 -1.23 -5.04 -11.27
CA LYS A 11 -1.94 -6.33 -11.19
C LYS A 11 -1.38 -7.36 -12.17
N ASP A 12 -1.12 -6.95 -13.42
CA ASP A 12 -0.53 -7.82 -14.45
C ASP A 12 0.86 -8.34 -14.04
N ASN A 13 1.64 -7.51 -13.33
CA ASN A 13 2.94 -7.91 -12.79
C ASN A 13 2.88 -8.55 -11.40
N SER A 14 1.67 -8.81 -10.87
CA SER A 14 1.46 -9.33 -9.51
C SER A 14 2.19 -8.52 -8.42
N LEU A 15 2.36 -7.21 -8.65
CA LEU A 15 3.01 -6.31 -7.71
C LEU A 15 2.02 -5.96 -6.58
N PRO A 16 2.35 -6.27 -5.31
CA PRO A 16 1.48 -5.92 -4.20
C PRO A 16 1.46 -4.41 -4.00
N ILE A 17 0.25 -3.84 -3.95
CA ILE A 17 0.07 -2.40 -3.69
C ILE A 17 -0.41 -2.20 -2.25
N LEU A 18 0.36 -1.41 -1.51
CA LEU A 18 0.01 -0.96 -0.17
C LEU A 18 -0.22 0.55 -0.19
N VAL A 19 -1.42 0.96 0.20
CA VAL A 19 -1.79 2.36 0.36
C VAL A 19 -1.71 2.72 1.84
N CYS A 20 -0.93 3.73 2.20
CA CYS A 20 -0.84 4.17 3.58
C CYS A 20 -0.85 5.69 3.70
N ASN A 21 -1.21 6.17 4.89
CA ASN A 21 -1.12 7.59 5.19
C ASN A 21 0.31 7.95 5.63
N MET A 22 1.01 8.76 4.84
CA MET A 22 2.36 9.25 5.15
C MET A 22 2.38 10.44 6.13
N PHE A 23 1.25 11.13 6.32
CA PHE A 23 1.13 12.22 7.30
C PHE A 23 1.00 11.72 8.74
N LYS A 24 0.79 10.41 8.93
CA LYS A 24 0.75 9.80 10.26
C LYS A 24 2.18 9.44 10.67
N ASP A 25 2.69 10.13 11.67
CA ASP A 25 4.05 9.92 12.16
C ASP A 25 4.30 8.45 12.56
N GLY A 26 5.42 7.92 12.09
CA GLY A 26 5.83 6.54 12.33
C GLY A 26 4.99 5.47 11.62
N ASN A 27 4.00 5.84 10.80
CA ASN A 27 3.15 4.85 10.10
C ASN A 27 3.96 4.03 9.08
N LEU A 28 4.88 4.66 8.35
CA LEU A 28 5.75 3.96 7.39
C LEU A 28 6.63 2.90 8.06
N LEU A 29 7.20 3.22 9.22
CA LEU A 29 8.03 2.30 9.98
C LEU A 29 7.22 1.10 10.49
N LYS A 30 6.01 1.36 11.03
CA LYS A 30 5.09 0.33 11.50
C LYS A 30 4.64 -0.62 10.38
N ILE A 31 4.37 -0.07 9.20
CA ILE A 31 4.02 -0.84 8.00
C ILE A 31 5.13 -1.82 7.62
N ILE A 32 6.37 -1.33 7.56
CA ILE A 32 7.53 -2.15 7.19
C ILE A 32 7.79 -3.23 8.25
N GLN A 33 7.52 -2.93 9.52
CA GLN A 33 7.59 -3.88 10.63
C GLN A 33 6.44 -4.91 10.63
N GLY A 34 5.43 -4.76 9.76
CA GLY A 34 4.28 -5.66 9.70
C GLY A 34 3.30 -5.48 10.86
N ASP A 35 3.30 -4.31 11.49
CA ASP A 35 2.44 -4.01 12.63
C ASP A 35 0.98 -3.81 12.16
N GLU A 36 0.05 -4.64 12.65
CA GLU A 36 -1.37 -4.58 12.29
C GLU A 36 -2.05 -3.27 12.73
N SER A 37 -1.39 -2.51 13.61
CA SER A 37 -1.81 -1.18 14.05
C SER A 37 -1.59 -0.09 12.99
N ALA A 38 -0.85 -0.40 11.92
CA ALA A 38 -0.50 0.57 10.91
C ALA A 38 -1.69 0.85 9.98
N PHE A 39 -1.97 2.13 9.75
CA PHE A 39 -3.12 2.54 8.94
C PHE A 39 -2.76 2.38 7.46
N CYS A 40 -3.13 1.24 6.90
CA CYS A 40 -2.86 0.89 5.51
C CYS A 40 -3.99 0.05 4.90
N SER A 41 -4.18 0.20 3.59
CA SER A 41 -5.07 -0.61 2.77
C SER A 41 -4.21 -1.43 1.81
N ILE A 42 -4.37 -2.75 1.87
CA ILE A 42 -3.68 -3.66 0.96
C ILE A 42 -4.62 -3.96 -0.21
N VAL A 43 -4.18 -3.66 -1.42
CA VAL A 43 -4.89 -4.08 -2.63
C VAL A 43 -4.29 -5.41 -3.07
N ARG A 44 -5.09 -6.48 -2.96
CA ARG A 44 -4.76 -7.82 -3.47
C ARG A 44 -5.64 -8.14 -4.68
N ASN A 45 -5.12 -8.92 -5.61
CA ASN A 45 -5.84 -9.44 -6.78
C ASN A 45 -6.49 -10.78 -6.44
#